data_AF-A0A1R1DD91-F1
#
_entry.id   AF-A0A1R1DD91-F1
#
_cell.length_a   1.000
_cell.length_b   1.000
_cell.length_c   1.000
_cell.angle_alpha   90.00
_cell.angle_beta   90.00
_cell.angle_gamma   90.00
#
_symmetry.space_group_name_H-M   'P 1'
#
loop_
_entity.id
_entity.type
_entity.pdbx_description
1 polymer ?
#
loop_
_entity_poly.entity_id
_entity_poly.type
_entity_poly.pdbx_seq_one_letter_code
_entity_poly.pdbx_strand_id
1 'polypeptide(L)'
;MIPEGVECSVFFDEIKQKPKSSSALLIKGLVSSGFKIKMNLEYTGSDLIDNSNAMMPEEILSLINEDLNEIFGNGPFDKKVLKQEIKNLSMLYYVRYNGKAYRTDEWNAIKLTL
;
A
#
# COMPACT_ATOMS: atom_id res chain seq x y z
N MET A 1 12.37 -5.87 -8.95
CA MET A 1 11.75 -4.62 -9.44
C MET A 1 10.50 -4.97 -10.22
N ILE A 2 9.38 -4.29 -9.97
CA ILE A 2 8.09 -4.56 -10.63
C ILE A 2 8.17 -4.09 -12.11
N PRO A 3 7.89 -4.97 -13.10
CA PRO A 3 7.93 -4.63 -14.52
C PRO A 3 6.82 -3.66 -14.94
N GLU A 4 7.04 -2.90 -16.02
CA GLU A 4 6.03 -2.02 -16.60
C GLU A 4 4.89 -2.80 -17.27
N GLY A 5 3.70 -2.22 -17.28
CA GLY A 5 2.48 -2.80 -17.86
C GLY A 5 1.93 -3.99 -17.08
N VAL A 6 2.47 -4.28 -15.89
CA VAL A 6 2.05 -5.39 -15.04
C VAL A 6 1.25 -4.89 -13.86
N GLU A 7 0.11 -5.53 -13.63
CA GLU A 7 -0.71 -5.30 -12.45
C GLU A 7 0.04 -5.74 -11.20
N CYS A 8 0.00 -4.87 -10.19
CA CYS A 8 0.60 -5.04 -8.88
C CYS A 8 -0.54 -5.16 -7.87
N SER A 9 -0.69 -6.34 -7.27
CA SER A 9 -1.62 -6.58 -6.18
C SER A 9 -0.90 -6.55 -4.85
N VAL A 10 -1.33 -5.68 -3.94
CA VAL A 10 -0.79 -5.55 -2.58
C VAL A 10 -1.76 -6.18 -1.60
N PHE A 11 -1.37 -7.29 -1.01
CA PHE A 11 -2.13 -8.05 -0.03
C PHE A 11 -1.67 -7.67 1.38
N PHE A 12 -2.62 -7.45 2.28
CA PHE A 12 -2.35 -7.13 3.68
C PHE A 12 -2.58 -8.37 4.55
N ASP A 13 -1.50 -8.94 5.10
CA ASP A 13 -1.57 -10.10 5.99
C ASP A 13 -1.80 -9.66 7.45
N GLU A 14 -1.13 -8.58 7.86
CA GLU A 14 -1.16 -8.09 9.24
C GLU A 14 -0.96 -6.59 9.27
N ILE A 15 -1.87 -5.87 9.92
CA ILE A 15 -1.74 -4.46 10.25
C ILE A 15 -1.88 -4.31 11.75
N LYS A 16 -0.86 -3.76 12.41
CA LYS A 16 -0.85 -3.60 13.87
C LYS A 16 -0.24 -2.27 14.27
N GLN A 17 -0.81 -1.64 15.28
CA GLN A 17 -0.19 -0.49 15.91
C GLN A 17 1.14 -0.87 16.57
N LYS A 18 2.16 -0.02 16.43
CA LYS A 18 3.48 -0.26 17.00
C LYS A 18 3.36 -0.34 18.54
N PRO A 19 3.93 -1.36 19.22
CA PRO A 19 3.66 -1.65 20.64
C PRO A 19 3.98 -0.54 21.66
N LYS A 20 4.65 0.54 21.22
CA LYS A 20 5.05 1.70 22.05
C LYS A 20 4.80 3.05 21.37
N SER A 21 4.04 3.08 20.27
CA SER A 21 3.69 4.30 19.55
C SER A 21 2.28 4.18 18.99
N SER A 22 1.40 5.11 19.36
CA SER A 22 0.06 5.17 18.76
C SER A 22 0.05 5.81 17.37
N SER A 23 1.18 6.41 16.96
CA SER A 23 1.34 7.16 15.73
C SER A 23 2.01 6.34 14.62
N ALA A 24 2.17 5.04 14.80
CA ALA A 24 2.76 4.17 13.78
C ALA A 24 2.00 2.85 13.65
N LEU A 25 1.79 2.42 12.41
CA LEU A 25 1.33 1.10 12.02
C LEU A 25 2.49 0.31 11.43
N LEU A 26 2.59 -0.95 11.84
CA LEU A 26 3.42 -1.97 11.23
C LEU A 26 2.53 -2.79 10.32
N ILE A 27 2.87 -2.80 9.03
CA ILE A 27 2.09 -3.45 7.99
C ILE A 27 2.94 -4.54 7.35
N LYS A 28 2.43 -5.77 7.37
CA LYS A 28 3.04 -6.90 6.67
C LYS A 28 2.09 -7.44 5.63
N GLY A 29 2.66 -7.98 4.58
CA GLY A 29 1.87 -8.54 3.51
C GLY A 29 2.70 -9.09 2.38
N LEU A 30 2.08 -9.13 1.21
CA LEU A 30 2.68 -9.62 -0.02
C LEU A 30 2.37 -8.68 -1.17
N VAL A 31 3.35 -8.45 -2.03
CA VAL A 31 3.16 -7.80 -3.32
C VAL A 31 3.27 -8.86 -4.41
N SER A 32 2.30 -8.89 -5.33
CA SER A 32 2.26 -9.80 -6.47
C SER A 32 2.23 -9.00 -7.77
N SER A 33 3.29 -9.12 -8.57
CA SER A 33 3.41 -8.43 -9.86
C SER A 33 4.21 -9.29 -10.86
N GLY A 34 3.67 -10.45 -11.21
CA GLY A 34 4.38 -11.51 -11.95
C GLY A 34 5.33 -12.35 -11.07
N PHE A 35 5.72 -11.83 -9.90
CA PHE A 35 6.44 -12.54 -8.84
C PHE A 35 5.91 -12.07 -7.48
N LYS A 36 6.12 -12.87 -6.43
CA LYS A 36 5.64 -12.58 -5.07
C LYS A 36 6.79 -12.09 -4.20
N ILE A 37 6.60 -10.95 -3.55
CA ILE A 37 7.57 -10.40 -2.61
C ILE A 37 6.91 -10.15 -1.26
N LYS A 38 7.62 -10.46 -0.17
CA LYS A 38 7.18 -10.10 1.18
C LYS A 38 7.31 -8.60 1.39
N MET A 39 6.25 -7.99 1.88
CA MET A 39 6.15 -6.59 2.22
C MET A 39 6.26 -6.39 3.72
N ASN A 40 6.98 -5.35 4.13
CA ASN A 40 7.08 -4.93 5.52
C ASN A 40 7.20 -3.40 5.54
N LEU A 41 6.13 -2.72 5.91
CA LEU A 41 6.05 -1.26 5.91
C LEU A 41 5.88 -0.73 7.34
N GLU A 42 6.45 0.45 7.59
CA GLU A 42 6.10 1.28 8.74
C GLU A 42 5.43 2.55 8.24
N TYR A 43 4.19 2.77 8.69
CA TYR A 43 3.35 3.89 8.27
C TYR A 43 3.04 4.79 9.47
N THR A 44 3.25 6.09 9.33
CA THR A 44 3.08 7.06 10.44
C THR A 44 1.91 8.03 10.27
N GLY A 45 1.23 8.01 9.13
CA GLY A 45 0.26 9.05 8.75
C GLY A 45 0.87 10.25 8.03
N SER A 46 2.20 10.35 7.99
CA SER A 46 2.93 11.29 7.14
C SER A 46 3.83 10.54 6.15
N ASP A 47 4.48 9.49 6.64
CA ASP A 47 5.52 8.77 5.93
C ASP A 47 5.19 7.28 5.84
N LEU A 48 5.65 6.68 4.74
CA LEU A 48 5.62 5.24 4.52
C LEU A 48 7.05 4.76 4.27
N ILE A 49 7.57 3.96 5.18
CA ILE A 49 8.92 3.42 5.11
C ILE A 49 8.83 1.97 4.66
N ASP A 50 9.44 1.65 3.52
CA ASP A 50 9.63 0.28 3.07
C ASP A 50 10.82 -0.37 3.77
N ASN A 51 10.53 -1.25 4.73
CA ASN A 51 11.52 -2.08 5.43
C ASN A 51 11.63 -3.47 4.80
N SER A 52 11.07 -3.68 3.61
CA SER A 52 11.27 -4.91 2.86
C SER A 52 12.58 -4.88 2.07
N ASN A 53 13.16 -6.05 1.84
CA ASN A 53 14.28 -6.20 0.90
C ASN A 53 13.80 -6.18 -0.57
N ALA A 54 12.54 -5.83 -0.83
CA ALA A 54 11.87 -5.99 -2.12
C ALA A 54 12.22 -4.90 -3.14
N MET A 55 12.68 -3.73 -2.67
CA MET A 55 12.79 -2.50 -3.45
C MET A 55 11.51 -2.24 -4.26
N MET A 56 10.39 -1.98 -3.55
CA MET A 56 9.19 -1.51 -4.24
C MET A 56 9.49 -0.19 -4.97
N PRO A 57 8.96 0.01 -6.20
CA PRO A 57 9.11 1.28 -6.89
C PRO A 57 8.49 2.43 -6.08
N GLU A 58 9.14 3.59 -6.09
CA GLU A 58 8.75 4.78 -5.31
C GLU A 58 7.34 5.25 -5.67
N GLU A 59 6.98 5.18 -6.95
CA GLU A 59 5.65 5.54 -7.44
C GLU A 59 4.53 4.65 -6.87
N ILE A 60 4.82 3.37 -6.61
CA ILE A 60 3.87 2.45 -5.97
C ILE A 60 3.80 2.74 -4.47
N LEU A 61 4.94 3.00 -3.82
CA LEU A 61 4.97 3.38 -2.41
C LEU A 61 4.21 4.69 -2.15
N SER A 62 4.29 5.66 -3.06
CA SER A 62 3.54 6.92 -2.96
C SER A 62 2.03 6.66 -2.96
N LEU A 63 1.52 5.87 -3.90
CA LEU A 63 0.09 5.54 -3.96
C LEU A 63 -0.37 4.72 -2.75
N ILE A 64 0.46 3.77 -2.28
CA ILE A 64 0.15 3.05 -1.05
C ILE A 64 0.06 4.02 0.13
N ASN A 65 0.96 5.00 0.23
CA ASN A 65 0.91 5.98 1.31
C ASN A 65 -0.37 6.83 1.24
N GLU A 66 -0.76 7.27 0.05
CA GLU A 66 -2.01 8.01 -0.19
C GLU A 66 -3.23 7.18 0.23
N ASP A 67 -3.32 5.91 -0.20
CA ASP A 67 -4.43 5.03 0.17
C ASP A 67 -4.47 4.77 1.68
N LEU A 68 -3.31 4.56 2.31
CA LEU A 68 -3.24 4.40 3.76
C LEU A 68 -3.65 5.68 4.51
N ASN A 69 -3.34 6.87 3.97
CA ASN A 69 -3.81 8.15 4.50
C ASN A 69 -5.33 8.27 4.39
N GLU A 70 -5.92 7.86 3.27
CA GLU A 70 -7.38 7.88 3.10
C GLU A 70 -8.09 6.89 4.03
N ILE A 71 -7.52 5.71 4.24
CA ILE A 71 -8.13 4.65 5.06
C ILE A 71 -7.93 4.91 6.56
N PHE A 72 -6.72 5.25 6.98
CA PHE A 72 -6.34 5.31 8.40
C PHE A 72 -6.18 6.74 8.93
N GLY A 73 -6.11 7.74 8.05
CA GLY A 73 -5.81 9.13 8.40
C GLY A 73 -4.35 9.35 8.82
N ASN A 74 -4.06 10.57 9.27
CA ASN A 74 -2.69 11.03 9.56
C ASN A 74 -2.22 10.70 10.99
N GLY A 75 -2.90 9.76 11.67
CA GLY A 75 -2.66 9.41 13.07
C GLY A 75 -2.96 10.56 14.07
N PRO A 76 -2.86 10.30 15.39
CA PRO A 76 -2.65 9.00 16.02
C PRO A 76 -3.83 8.05 15.78
N PHE A 77 -3.54 6.75 15.66
CA PHE A 77 -4.53 5.77 15.22
C PHE A 77 -5.42 5.30 16.38
N ASP A 78 -6.73 5.58 16.30
CA ASP A 78 -7.71 5.03 17.24
C ASP A 78 -7.87 3.52 17.03
N LYS A 79 -7.72 2.72 18.09
CA LYS A 79 -7.75 1.26 18.00
C LYS A 79 -9.09 0.69 17.51
N LYS A 80 -10.22 1.33 17.82
CA LYS A 80 -11.55 0.86 17.41
C LYS A 80 -11.75 1.11 15.91
N VAL A 81 -11.43 2.33 15.46
CA VAL A 81 -11.48 2.70 14.04
C VAL A 81 -10.54 1.83 13.24
N LEU A 82 -9.28 1.71 13.69
CA LEU A 82 -8.26 0.87 13.04
C LEU A 82 -8.72 -0.58 12.88
N LYS A 83 -9.32 -1.18 13.92
CA LYS A 83 -9.81 -2.56 13.85
C LYS A 83 -10.95 -2.74 12.83
N GLN A 84 -11.76 -1.70 12.62
CA GLN A 84 -12.82 -1.72 11.62
C GLN A 84 -12.25 -1.62 10.21
N GLU A 85 -11.35 -0.65 9.99
CA GLU A 85 -10.73 -0.44 8.67
C GLU A 85 -9.87 -1.64 8.22
N ILE A 86 -9.09 -2.23 9.14
CA ILE A 86 -8.29 -3.43 8.84
C ILE A 86 -9.17 -4.62 8.38
N LYS A 87 -10.39 -4.75 8.91
CA LYS A 87 -11.30 -5.83 8.48
C LYS A 87 -11.78 -5.64 7.04
N ASN A 88 -11.86 -4.40 6.60
CA ASN A 88 -12.32 -4.04 5.25
C ASN A 88 -11.15 -4.05 4.25
N LEU A 89 -9.93 -3.77 4.72
CA LEU A 89 -8.73 -3.72 3.89
C LEU A 89 -8.11 -5.12 3.72
N SER A 90 -8.37 -5.74 2.58
CA SER A 90 -7.74 -7.02 2.20
C SER A 90 -6.66 -6.85 1.14
N MET A 91 -6.91 -5.99 0.15
CA MET A 91 -6.04 -5.84 -1.01
C MET A 91 -6.17 -4.46 -1.65
N LEU A 92 -5.08 -3.96 -2.21
CA LEU A 92 -5.06 -2.80 -3.10
C LEU A 92 -4.42 -3.19 -4.45
N TYR A 93 -4.84 -2.52 -5.51
CA TYR A 93 -4.45 -2.85 -6.89
C TYR A 93 -3.88 -1.62 -7.59
N TYR A 94 -2.70 -1.79 -8.17
CA TYR A 94 -1.98 -0.74 -8.88
C TYR A 94 -1.49 -1.23 -10.23
N VAL A 95 -1.25 -0.31 -11.15
CA VAL A 95 -0.61 -0.57 -12.44
C VAL A 95 0.57 0.38 -12.61
N ARG A 96 1.73 -0.16 -12.96
CA ARG A 96 2.88 0.65 -13.35
C ARG A 96 2.92 0.81 -14.87
N TYR A 97 2.92 2.03 -15.38
CA TYR A 97 2.99 2.29 -16.82
C TYR A 97 3.79 3.56 -17.12
N ASN A 98 4.80 3.43 -17.98
CA ASN A 98 5.64 4.53 -18.47
C ASN A 98 6.27 5.36 -17.33
N GLY A 99 6.93 4.68 -16.39
CA GLY A 99 7.54 5.30 -15.21
C GLY A 99 6.58 5.92 -14.18
N LYS A 100 5.26 5.67 -14.29
CA LYS A 100 4.24 6.13 -13.34
C LYS A 100 3.48 4.94 -12.75
N ALA A 101 2.82 5.17 -11.62
CA ALA A 101 1.86 4.24 -11.05
C ALA A 101 0.46 4.84 -11.07
N TYR A 102 -0.55 3.97 -11.13
CA TYR A 102 -1.98 4.33 -11.11
C TYR A 102 -2.72 3.32 -10.23
N ARG A 103 -3.81 3.73 -9.60
CA ARG A 103 -4.78 2.76 -9.08
C ARG A 103 -5.43 2.03 -10.26
N THR A 104 -5.75 0.75 -10.10
CA THR A 104 -6.22 -0.07 -11.24
C THR A 104 -7.54 0.43 -11.84
N ASP A 105 -8.44 1.00 -11.02
CA ASP A 105 -9.68 1.62 -11.47
C ASP A 105 -9.44 2.91 -12.28
N GLU A 106 -8.54 3.77 -11.82
CA GLU A 106 -8.08 4.96 -12.57
C GLU A 106 -7.47 4.55 -13.92
N TRP A 107 -6.61 3.53 -13.91
CA TRP A 107 -5.98 3.01 -15.13
C TRP A 107 -7.01 2.49 -16.13
N ASN A 108 -8.01 1.75 -15.66
CA ASN A 108 -9.07 1.21 -16.50
C ASN A 108 -9.90 2.33 -17.16
N ALA A 109 -10.14 3.43 -16.46
CA ALA A 109 -10.80 4.60 -17.04
C ALA A 109 -9.94 5.27 -18.13
N ILE A 110 -8.63 5.38 -17.93
CA ILE A 110 -7.70 5.99 -18.90
C ILE A 110 -7.55 5.11 -20.14
N LYS A 111 -7.43 3.79 -19.98
CA LYS A 111 -7.23 2.84 -21.09
C LYS A 111 -8.36 2.86 -22.11
N LEU A 112 -9.58 3.22 -21.71
CA LEU A 112 -10.72 3.37 -22.63
C LEU A 112 -10.64 4.62 -23.52
N THR A 113 -9.69 5.51 -23.25
CA THR A 113 -9.48 6.78 -23.96
C THR A 113 -8.16 6.85 -24.73
N LEU A 114 -7.34 5.80 -24.64
CA LEU A 114 -6.09 5.60 -25.39
C LEU A 114 -6.33 4.74 -26.63
#